data_AF-A0AA39VBP4-F1
#
_entry.id   AF-A0AA39VBP4-F1
#
_cell.length_a   1.000
_cell.length_b   1.000
_cell.length_c   1.000
_cell.angle_alpha   90.00
_cell.angle_beta   90.00
_cell.angle_gamma   90.00
#
_symmetry.space_group_name_H-M   'P 1'
#
loop_
_entity.id
_entity.type
_entity.pdbx_description
1 polymer ?
#
loop_
_entity_poly.entity_id
_entity_poly.type
_entity_poly.pdbx_seq_one_letter_code
_entity_poly.pdbx_strand_id
1 'polypeptide(L)'
;MTESNSPTPTKNHFGLPPSLDHHSVQITNIRLNRDNFLCWSLAMRMYIYGRGKIGYLTGDKTEPEKTIAQHATWDAKNSMVMAWLVNFMEKDISANYIGYSTANDMWDNLSQIYSGLGNQTQIYEL
;
A
#
# COMPACT_ATOMS: atom_id res chain seq x y z
N MET A 1 27.85 55.50 -43.38
CA MET A 1 28.25 54.87 -42.11
C MET A 1 26.94 54.64 -41.34
N THR A 2 26.16 53.59 -41.64
CA THR A 2 26.19 52.23 -41.04
C THR A 2 26.35 52.31 -39.52
N GLU A 3 25.31 52.09 -38.72
CA GLU A 3 24.81 50.80 -38.19
C GLU A 3 23.53 51.09 -37.39
N SER A 4 22.62 50.19 -37.03
CA SER A 4 22.33 48.79 -37.31
C SER A 4 21.02 48.53 -36.54
N ASN A 5 19.98 48.06 -37.23
CA ASN A 5 18.85 47.39 -36.58
C ASN A 5 19.32 46.00 -36.14
N SER A 6 19.07 45.59 -34.88
CA SER A 6 18.61 44.22 -34.54
C SER A 6 18.38 44.03 -33.02
N PRO A 7 17.54 43.04 -32.63
CA PRO A 7 16.84 42.98 -31.34
C PRO A 7 17.45 42.03 -30.28
N THR A 8 17.03 42.27 -29.03
CA THR A 8 17.01 41.46 -27.77
C THR A 8 17.70 40.08 -27.67
N PRO A 9 18.15 39.73 -26.46
CA PRO A 9 17.96 38.39 -25.92
C PRO A 9 16.96 38.39 -24.76
N THR A 10 15.82 37.76 -25.03
CA THR A 10 14.82 37.25 -24.09
C THR A 10 15.51 36.48 -22.96
N LYS A 11 15.28 36.87 -21.70
CA LYS A 11 15.73 36.10 -20.53
C LYS A 11 14.95 34.79 -20.47
N ASN A 12 15.59 33.73 -20.97
CA ASN A 12 15.13 32.35 -20.78
C ASN A 12 15.25 31.96 -19.31
N HIS A 13 14.16 32.03 -18.55
CA HIS A 13 14.04 31.25 -17.31
C HIS A 13 13.63 29.83 -17.69
N PHE A 14 14.61 29.02 -18.10
CA PHE A 14 14.48 27.56 -18.11
C PHE A 14 14.44 27.09 -16.65
N GLY A 15 13.23 26.95 -16.11
CA GLY A 15 12.99 26.27 -14.83
C GLY A 15 12.12 25.04 -15.05
N LEU A 16 12.76 23.89 -15.27
CA LEU A 16 12.17 22.57 -15.01
C LEU A 16 13.28 21.67 -14.44
N PRO A 17 12.99 20.71 -13.56
CA PRO A 17 11.87 20.60 -12.60
C PRO A 17 12.40 20.37 -11.16
N PRO A 18 11.62 20.46 -10.08
CA PRO A 18 11.78 19.45 -9.06
C PRO A 18 11.15 18.19 -9.65
N SER A 19 11.98 17.30 -10.19
CA SER A 19 11.69 15.87 -10.07
C SER A 19 11.37 15.70 -8.60
N LEU A 20 10.09 15.64 -8.25
CA LEU A 20 9.69 15.21 -6.93
C LEU A 20 10.08 13.76 -6.96
N ASP A 21 11.32 13.55 -6.54
CA ASP A 21 11.91 12.27 -6.26
C ASP A 21 10.99 11.61 -5.25
N HIS A 22 9.94 10.97 -5.75
CA HIS A 22 9.33 9.81 -5.16
C HIS A 22 10.42 8.73 -5.21
N HIS A 23 11.48 8.93 -4.43
CA HIS A 23 12.13 7.84 -3.73
C HIS A 23 11.01 7.23 -2.91
N SER A 24 10.26 6.35 -3.56
CA SER A 24 9.55 5.29 -2.88
C SER A 24 10.64 4.66 -2.04
N VAL A 25 10.65 5.00 -0.75
CA VAL A 25 11.50 4.30 0.20
C VAL A 25 11.06 2.85 0.02
N GLN A 26 11.90 2.06 -0.66
CA GLN A 26 11.69 0.63 -0.82
C GLN A 26 11.99 0.05 0.55
N ILE A 27 11.09 0.32 1.51
CA ILE A 27 11.33 0.02 2.91
C ILE A 27 11.60 -1.47 3.06
N THR A 28 11.08 -2.34 2.17
CA THR A 28 11.42 -3.76 2.17
C THR A 28 11.12 -4.45 0.85
N ASN A 29 12.12 -5.04 0.19
CA ASN A 29 11.91 -6.10 -0.82
C ASN A 29 11.38 -7.42 -0.21
N ILE A 30 10.90 -7.37 1.03
CA ILE A 30 10.38 -8.52 1.76
C ILE A 30 8.97 -8.79 1.22
N ARG A 31 8.85 -9.83 0.40
CA ARG A 31 7.56 -10.41 0.05
C ARG A 31 7.20 -11.49 1.05
N LEU A 32 5.94 -11.55 1.46
CA LEU A 32 5.44 -12.62 2.31
C LEU A 32 5.66 -13.94 1.59
N ASN A 33 6.33 -14.84 2.28
CA ASN A 33 6.42 -16.25 1.96
C ASN A 33 5.98 -17.07 3.18
N ARG A 34 6.17 -18.38 3.15
CA ARG A 34 5.68 -19.28 4.21
C ARG A 34 6.44 -19.15 5.54
N ASP A 35 7.64 -18.58 5.53
CA ASP A 35 8.57 -18.64 6.66
C ASP A 35 8.94 -17.26 7.24
N ASN A 36 8.58 -16.16 6.58
CA ASN A 36 9.06 -14.82 6.93
C ASN A 36 8.00 -13.88 7.48
N PHE A 37 6.85 -14.41 7.92
CA PHE A 37 5.70 -13.59 8.34
C PHE A 37 6.06 -12.55 9.41
N LEU A 38 6.89 -12.87 10.40
CA LEU A 38 7.28 -11.90 11.43
C LEU A 38 7.99 -10.68 10.82
N CYS A 39 9.01 -10.91 9.99
CA CYS A 39 9.74 -9.82 9.34
C CYS A 39 8.85 -9.04 8.36
N TRP A 40 8.05 -9.75 7.58
CA TRP A 40 7.13 -9.16 6.62
C TRP A 40 6.05 -8.31 7.29
N SER A 41 5.42 -8.83 8.35
CA SER A 41 4.33 -8.15 9.05
C SER A 41 4.82 -6.87 9.73
N LEU A 42 6.02 -6.88 10.34
CA LEU A 42 6.64 -5.68 10.90
C LEU A 42 6.90 -4.62 9.81
N ALA A 43 7.48 -5.04 8.68
CA ALA A 43 7.74 -4.15 7.56
C ALA A 43 6.47 -3.54 6.96
N MET A 44 5.44 -4.36 6.77
CA MET A 44 4.15 -3.94 6.25
C MET A 44 3.47 -2.95 7.22
N ARG A 45 3.48 -3.24 8.52
CA ARG A 45 2.96 -2.31 9.54
C ARG A 45 3.70 -0.98 9.51
N MET A 46 5.03 -0.97 9.43
CA MET A 46 5.82 0.25 9.30
C MET A 46 5.45 1.04 8.05
N TYR A 47 5.33 0.37 6.90
CA TYR A 47 4.98 0.98 5.63
C TYR A 47 3.60 1.65 5.66
N ILE A 48 2.58 0.94 6.18
CA ILE A 48 1.21 1.45 6.27
C ILE A 48 1.12 2.57 7.32
N TYR A 49 1.82 2.43 8.44
CA TYR A 49 1.88 3.45 9.50
C TYR A 49 2.51 4.74 8.98
N GLY A 50 3.63 4.66 8.26
CA GLY A 50 4.27 5.81 7.62
C GLY A 50 3.39 6.54 6.59
N ARG A 51 2.31 5.89 6.11
CA ARG A 51 1.33 6.47 5.18
C ARG A 51 0.02 6.89 5.85
N GLY A 52 -0.06 6.83 7.18
CA GLY A 52 -1.22 7.24 7.96
C GLY A 52 -2.48 6.39 7.70
N LYS A 53 -2.32 5.11 7.33
CA LYS A 53 -3.44 4.21 6.99
C LYS A 53 -3.56 3.00 7.92
N ILE A 54 -2.85 3.01 9.06
CA ILE A 54 -2.84 1.85 9.98
C ILE A 54 -4.23 1.46 10.48
N GLY A 55 -5.14 2.43 10.64
CA GLY A 55 -6.51 2.17 11.07
C GLY A 55 -7.34 1.30 10.10
N TYR A 56 -6.99 1.24 8.82
CA TYR A 56 -7.64 0.31 7.87
C TYR A 56 -7.15 -1.13 8.05
N LEU A 57 -5.93 -1.30 8.58
CA LEU A 57 -5.35 -2.61 8.87
C LEU A 57 -5.85 -3.16 10.20
N THR A 58 -5.96 -2.30 11.23
CA THR A 58 -6.38 -2.67 12.59
C THR A 58 -7.89 -2.68 12.80
N GLY A 59 -8.67 -2.22 11.82
CA GLY A 59 -10.12 -2.08 11.94
C GLY A 59 -10.60 -0.80 12.63
N ASP A 60 -9.71 0.05 13.15
CA ASP A 60 -10.07 1.34 13.77
C ASP A 60 -10.80 2.29 12.79
N LYS A 61 -10.56 2.13 11.48
CA LYS A 61 -11.32 2.80 10.41
C LYS A 61 -12.39 1.86 9.90
N THR A 62 -13.52 1.82 10.60
CA THR A 62 -14.69 1.04 10.21
C THR A 62 -15.36 1.60 8.95
N GLU A 63 -16.05 0.73 8.21
CA GLU A 63 -16.88 1.13 7.08
C GLU A 63 -17.98 2.10 7.53
N PRO A 64 -18.14 3.26 6.88
CA PRO A 64 -19.11 4.26 7.30
C PRO A 64 -20.53 3.90 6.80
N GLU A 65 -21.51 3.92 7.71
CA GLU A 65 -22.92 3.66 7.38
C GLU A 65 -23.60 4.83 6.62
N LYS A 66 -23.10 6.07 6.74
CA LYS A 66 -23.98 7.25 6.68
C LYS A 66 -23.95 8.08 5.39
N THR A 67 -23.04 7.87 4.43
CA THR A 67 -23.10 8.56 3.11
C THR A 67 -22.33 7.84 1.99
N ILE A 68 -22.80 7.97 0.74
CA ILE A 68 -22.10 7.47 -0.46
C ILE A 68 -20.67 8.06 -0.58
N ALA A 69 -20.49 9.34 -0.25
CA ALA A 69 -19.20 10.02 -0.39
C ALA A 69 -18.15 9.56 0.65
N GLN A 70 -18.57 9.36 1.90
CA GLN A 70 -17.68 8.82 2.94
C GLN A 70 -17.33 7.37 2.66
N HIS A 71 -18.32 6.59 2.20
CA HIS A 71 -18.12 5.21 1.77
C HIS A 71 -17.10 5.11 0.64
N ALA A 72 -17.27 5.87 -0.45
CA ALA A 72 -16.33 5.88 -1.56
C ALA A 72 -14.89 6.27 -1.14
N THR A 73 -14.76 7.24 -0.25
CA THR A 73 -13.44 7.65 0.28
C THR A 73 -12.81 6.56 1.15
N TRP A 74 -13.61 5.90 1.97
CA TRP A 74 -13.17 4.80 2.81
C TRP A 74 -12.76 3.61 1.94
N ASP A 75 -13.59 3.23 0.97
CA ASP A 75 -13.37 2.10 0.07
C ASP A 75 -12.10 2.28 -0.77
N ALA A 76 -11.86 3.48 -1.31
CA ALA A 76 -10.63 3.78 -2.04
C ALA A 76 -9.37 3.62 -1.15
N LYS A 77 -9.44 4.03 0.12
CA LYS A 77 -8.32 3.89 1.06
C LYS A 77 -8.14 2.46 1.55
N ASN A 78 -9.23 1.73 1.79
CA ASN A 78 -9.24 0.31 2.12
C ASN A 78 -8.61 -0.51 0.98
N SER A 79 -9.09 -0.30 -0.25
CA SER A 79 -8.57 -0.92 -1.48
C SER A 79 -7.08 -0.63 -1.71
N MET A 80 -6.62 0.57 -1.37
CA MET A 80 -5.20 0.91 -1.45
C MET A 80 -4.35 0.07 -0.48
N VAL A 81 -4.83 -0.16 0.75
CA VAL A 81 -4.13 -1.00 1.72
C VAL A 81 -4.14 -2.46 1.27
N MET A 82 -5.27 -2.97 0.76
CA MET A 82 -5.35 -4.32 0.18
C MET A 82 -4.36 -4.50 -0.97
N ALA A 83 -4.28 -3.53 -1.88
CA ALA A 83 -3.32 -3.56 -2.98
C ALA A 83 -1.87 -3.62 -2.49
N TRP A 84 -1.53 -2.91 -1.40
CA TRP A 84 -0.20 -3.03 -0.80
C TRP A 84 0.01 -4.42 -0.22
N LEU A 85 -0.92 -4.96 0.57
CA LEU A 85 -0.80 -6.32 1.11
C LEU A 85 -0.51 -7.33 -0.01
N VAL A 86 -1.33 -7.36 -1.05
CA VAL A 86 -1.20 -8.26 -2.21
C VAL A 86 0.13 -8.06 -2.96
N ASN A 87 0.58 -6.81 -3.17
CA ASN A 87 1.83 -6.52 -3.88
C ASN A 87 3.08 -6.97 -3.15
N PHE A 88 3.02 -7.04 -1.82
CA PHE A 88 4.09 -7.54 -0.97
C PHE A 88 3.91 -9.02 -0.62
N MET A 89 3.15 -9.80 -1.39
CA MET A 89 3.05 -11.25 -1.25
C MET A 89 3.69 -11.97 -2.45
N GLU A 90 4.13 -13.21 -2.25
CA GLU A 90 4.38 -14.12 -3.38
C GLU A 90 3.08 -14.48 -4.10
N LYS A 91 3.16 -14.80 -5.40
CA LYS A 91 1.99 -14.95 -6.28
C LYS A 91 1.06 -16.09 -5.86
N ASP A 92 1.62 -17.19 -5.34
CA ASP A 92 0.86 -18.34 -4.85
C ASP A 92 0.07 -18.02 -3.58
N ILE A 93 0.61 -17.13 -2.74
CA ILE A 93 -0.08 -16.62 -1.55
C ILE A 93 -1.16 -15.62 -1.97
N SER A 94 -0.80 -14.62 -2.75
CA SER A 94 -1.67 -13.47 -3.06
C SER A 94 -2.97 -13.86 -3.77
N ALA A 95 -2.95 -14.94 -4.58
CA ALA A 95 -4.13 -15.48 -5.24
C ALA A 95 -5.28 -15.81 -4.27
N ASN A 96 -4.98 -16.22 -3.04
CA ASN A 96 -5.97 -16.58 -2.03
C ASN A 96 -6.63 -15.35 -1.36
N TYR A 97 -6.06 -14.16 -1.54
CA TYR A 97 -6.47 -12.96 -0.80
C TYR A 97 -7.12 -11.88 -1.68
N ILE A 98 -7.15 -12.03 -3.01
CA ILE A 98 -7.78 -11.04 -3.90
C ILE A 98 -9.29 -10.87 -3.63
N GLY A 99 -9.96 -11.88 -3.06
CA GLY A 99 -11.41 -11.87 -2.84
C GLY A 99 -11.89 -11.19 -1.53
N TYR A 100 -11.00 -10.68 -0.69
CA TYR A 100 -11.39 -10.06 0.57
C TYR A 100 -12.04 -8.69 0.36
N SER A 101 -13.04 -8.38 1.19
CA SER A 101 -13.75 -7.10 1.14
C SER A 101 -13.03 -5.99 1.91
N THR A 102 -12.29 -6.33 2.97
CA THR A 102 -11.57 -5.35 3.78
C THR A 102 -10.11 -5.73 4.00
N ALA A 103 -9.26 -4.72 4.13
CA ALA A 103 -7.86 -4.90 4.48
C ALA A 103 -7.67 -5.48 5.88
N ASN A 104 -8.59 -5.19 6.80
CA ASN A 104 -8.57 -5.74 8.15
C ASN A 104 -8.87 -7.25 8.14
N ASP A 105 -9.93 -7.70 7.46
CA ASP A 105 -10.24 -9.13 7.34
C ASP A 105 -9.08 -9.90 6.69
N MET A 106 -8.49 -9.33 5.63
CA MET A 106 -7.32 -9.90 4.97
C MET A 106 -6.14 -10.02 5.95
N TRP A 107 -5.86 -8.95 6.71
CA TRP A 107 -4.77 -8.91 7.67
C TRP A 107 -4.95 -9.89 8.84
N ASP A 108 -6.16 -9.99 9.36
CA ASP A 108 -6.48 -10.89 10.47
C ASP A 108 -6.35 -12.35 10.03
N ASN A 109 -6.82 -12.68 8.83
CA ASN A 109 -6.64 -14.02 8.27
C ASN A 109 -5.16 -14.35 8.02
N LEU A 110 -4.39 -13.43 7.44
CA LEU A 110 -2.94 -13.60 7.27
C LEU A 110 -2.23 -13.82 8.60
N SER A 111 -2.60 -13.02 9.60
CA SER A 111 -2.05 -13.14 10.94
C SER A 111 -2.40 -14.49 11.54
N GLN A 112 -3.64 -14.96 11.39
CA GLN A 112 -4.04 -16.27 11.91
C GLN A 112 -3.28 -17.43 11.24
N ILE A 113 -3.13 -17.41 9.92
CA ILE A 113 -2.51 -18.51 9.16
C ILE A 113 -0.99 -18.55 9.34
N TYR A 114 -0.34 -17.39 9.46
CA TYR A 114 1.12 -17.28 9.38
C TYR A 114 1.82 -16.75 10.65
N SER A 115 1.12 -16.08 11.59
CA SER A 115 1.76 -15.60 12.84
C SER A 115 2.08 -16.71 13.84
N GLY A 116 1.39 -17.83 13.70
CA GLY A 116 1.85 -19.16 14.05
C GLY A 116 1.28 -20.11 12.99
N LEU A 117 1.80 -21.31 12.84
CA LEU A 117 1.04 -22.42 12.22
C LEU A 117 -0.18 -22.81 13.10
N GLY A 118 -0.91 -21.83 13.64
CA GLY A 118 -1.81 -21.93 14.80
C GLY A 118 -3.27 -21.90 14.33
N ASN A 119 -3.89 -23.03 14.00
CA ASN A 119 -3.81 -24.27 14.72
C ASN A 119 -3.54 -25.43 13.77
N GLN A 120 -2.54 -26.25 14.10
CA GLN A 120 -2.38 -27.66 13.72
C GLN A 120 -3.66 -28.26 13.12
N THR A 121 -3.60 -28.71 11.85
CA THR A 121 -4.64 -29.54 11.24
C THR A 121 -5.96 -28.77 11.07
N GLN A 122 -6.33 -28.48 9.81
CA GLN A 122 -7.74 -28.56 9.46
C GLN A 122 -8.20 -29.94 9.93
N ILE A 123 -8.83 -30.00 11.11
CA ILE A 123 -9.66 -31.12 11.51
C ILE A 123 -10.76 -31.14 10.46
N TYR A 124 -10.48 -31.86 9.38
CA TYR A 124 -11.47 -32.47 8.55
C TYR A 124 -12.14 -33.56 9.41
N GLU A 125 -13.15 -33.16 10.17
CA GLU A 125 -14.23 -34.02 10.65
C GLU A 125 -15.50 -33.15 10.48
N LEU A 126 -16.49 -33.47 9.64
CA LEU A 126 -16.96 -34.70 9.00
C LEU A 126 -17.51 -34.40 7.60
#